data_AF-A0AA36JQK5-F1
#
_entry.id   AF-A0AA36JQK5-F1
#
_cell.length_a   1.000
_cell.length_b   1.000
_cell.length_c   1.000
_cell.angle_alpha   90.00
_cell.angle_beta   90.00
_cell.angle_gamma   90.00
#
_symmetry.space_group_name_H-M   'P 1'
#
loop_
_entity.id
_entity.type
_entity.pdbx_description
1 polymer ?
#
loop_
_entity_poly.entity_id
_entity_poly.type
_entity_poly.pdbx_seq_one_letter_code
_entity_poly.pdbx_strand_id
1 'polypeptide(L)'
;MSVGWHADDEQLFQGKSRDCRIISLSLGATRSFELRRNWSDASEDHTVRLELGDGDLCTMEGMLQKHLQHRVPREHQVSGPRINLTWRWIVKHAPGCPLSRRAFR
;
A
#
# COMPACT_ATOMS: atom_id res chain seq x y z
N MET A 1 -10.45 -6.55 11.24
CA MET A 1 -10.37 -6.50 9.76
C MET A 1 -8.97 -6.90 9.34
N SER A 2 -8.82 -7.56 8.19
CA SER A 2 -7.51 -7.91 7.62
C SER A 2 -7.50 -7.60 6.14
N VAL A 3 -6.34 -7.24 5.62
CA VAL A 3 -6.11 -7.13 4.18
C VAL A 3 -5.18 -8.26 3.80
N GLY A 4 -5.59 -9.07 2.81
CA GLY A 4 -4.78 -10.18 2.31
C GLY A 4 -3.53 -9.69 1.57
N TRP A 5 -2.72 -10.62 1.09
CA TRP A 5 -1.59 -10.28 0.23
C TRP A 5 -2.08 -9.62 -1.06
N HIS A 6 -1.64 -8.39 -1.29
CA HIS A 6 -1.98 -7.61 -2.48
C HIS A 6 -0.85 -6.62 -2.79
N ALA A 7 -0.90 -6.03 -3.97
CA ALA A 7 -0.13 -4.84 -4.30
C ALA A 7 -1.12 -3.80 -4.82
N ASP A 8 -0.83 -2.52 -4.61
CA ASP A 8 -1.60 -1.40 -5.16
C ASP A 8 -1.21 -1.20 -6.63
N ASP A 9 -1.58 -2.17 -7.47
CA ASP A 9 -1.15 -2.32 -8.85
C ASP A 9 -2.22 -1.92 -9.88
N GLU A 10 -3.26 -1.21 -9.43
CA GLU A 10 -4.33 -0.76 -10.29
C GLU A 10 -3.83 0.16 -11.40
N GLN A 11 -4.48 0.06 -12.56
CA GLN A 11 -4.08 0.80 -13.76
C GLN A 11 -4.11 2.33 -13.58
N LEU A 12 -4.93 2.82 -12.63
CA LEU A 12 -5.04 4.23 -12.26
C LEU A 12 -3.71 4.80 -11.74
N PHE A 13 -2.93 3.97 -11.06
CA PHE A 13 -1.68 4.35 -10.38
C PHE A 13 -0.43 3.97 -11.18
N GLN A 14 -0.57 3.07 -12.17
CA GLN A 14 0.54 2.57 -13.01
C GLN A 14 1.73 1.97 -12.22
N GLY A 15 1.47 1.40 -11.04
CA GLY A 15 2.50 0.87 -10.14
C GLY A 15 3.37 -0.27 -10.70
N LYS A 16 2.96 -0.92 -11.80
CA LYS A 16 3.76 -1.93 -12.51
C LYS A 16 4.80 -1.37 -13.47
N SER A 17 4.59 -0.15 -13.98
CA SER A 17 5.42 0.42 -15.05
C SER A 17 6.29 1.58 -14.58
N ARG A 18 5.98 2.20 -13.44
CA ARG A 18 6.70 3.35 -12.90
C ARG A 18 6.65 3.38 -11.37
N ASP A 19 7.51 4.22 -10.79
CA ASP A 19 7.39 4.57 -9.38
C ASP A 19 6.01 5.16 -9.10
N CYS A 20 5.35 4.58 -8.09
CA CYS A 20 4.09 5.01 -7.54
C CYS A 20 4.28 5.21 -6.04
N ARG A 21 4.57 6.46 -5.66
CA ARG A 21 4.64 6.85 -4.25
C ARG A 21 3.28 6.67 -3.61
N ILE A 22 3.22 5.90 -2.53
CA ILE A 22 2.05 5.78 -1.68
C ILE A 22 2.46 6.17 -0.26
N ILE A 23 1.64 6.99 0.37
CA ILE A 23 1.84 7.43 1.75
C ILE A 23 0.73 6.83 2.60
N SER A 24 1.10 6.16 3.68
CA SER A 24 0.17 5.52 4.60
C SER A 24 0.37 6.07 6.01
N LEU A 25 -0.64 6.71 6.58
CA LEU A 25 -0.65 7.16 7.97
C LEU A 25 -1.52 6.22 8.80
N SER A 26 -0.95 5.69 9.87
CA SER A 26 -1.66 4.85 10.84
C SER A 26 -2.08 5.68 12.07
N LEU A 27 -3.32 5.52 12.50
CA LEU A 27 -3.87 6.15 13.71
C LEU A 27 -4.57 5.09 14.57
N GLY A 28 -4.39 5.15 15.88
CA GLY A 28 -4.94 4.22 16.86
C GLY A 28 -4.04 3.00 17.11
N ALA A 29 -4.66 1.83 17.24
CA ALA A 29 -3.98 0.63 17.70
C ALA A 29 -2.92 0.12 16.70
N THR A 30 -1.74 -0.25 17.21
CA THR A 30 -0.64 -0.82 16.43
C THR A 30 -1.06 -2.07 15.67
N ARG A 31 -0.61 -2.19 14.42
CA ARG A 31 -0.77 -3.40 13.60
C ARG A 31 0.50 -3.70 12.84
N SER A 32 0.69 -4.98 12.57
CA SER A 32 1.73 -5.46 11.69
C SER A 32 1.40 -5.21 10.22
N PHE A 33 2.35 -4.64 9.52
CA PHE A 33 2.36 -4.50 8.07
C PHE A 33 3.45 -5.40 7.52
N GLU A 34 3.06 -6.40 6.73
CA GLU A 34 3.98 -7.41 6.21
C GLU A 34 4.20 -7.21 4.71
N LEU A 35 5.43 -7.41 4.27
CA LEU A 35 5.90 -7.29 2.89
C LEU A 35 6.57 -8.59 2.46
N ARG A 36 6.24 -9.10 1.27
CA ARG A 36 6.90 -10.27 0.67
C ARG A 36 7.12 -10.09 -0.82
N ARG A 37 8.02 -10.87 -1.41
CA ARG A 37 8.25 -10.90 -2.88
C ARG A 37 7.04 -11.45 -3.64
N ASN A 38 6.80 -10.89 -4.83
CA ASN A 38 5.66 -11.21 -5.72
C ASN A 38 6.01 -12.27 -6.80
N TRP A 39 7.03 -13.11 -6.60
CA TRP A 39 7.48 -14.12 -7.58
C TRP A 39 7.40 -15.56 -7.04
N SER A 40 7.36 -16.52 -7.96
CA SER A 40 6.97 -17.92 -7.75
C SER A 40 7.96 -18.79 -6.98
N ASP A 41 9.24 -18.40 -6.88
CA ASP A 41 10.21 -19.09 -5.99
C ASP A 41 10.05 -18.59 -4.56
N ALA A 42 8.89 -18.90 -3.98
CA ALA A 42 8.54 -18.67 -2.58
C ALA A 42 9.33 -19.59 -1.61
N SER A 43 10.48 -20.12 -2.04
CA SER A 43 11.36 -20.96 -1.22
C SER A 43 12.25 -20.15 -0.27
N GLU A 44 12.24 -18.82 -0.38
CA GLU A 44 12.84 -17.91 0.60
C GLU A 44 11.74 -17.05 1.22
N ASP A 45 11.31 -17.47 2.40
CA ASP A 45 10.27 -16.90 3.27
C ASP A 45 10.69 -15.53 3.87
N HIS A 46 11.23 -14.64 3.04
CA HIS A 46 11.67 -13.32 3.46
C HIS A 46 10.47 -12.36 3.53
N THR A 47 9.64 -12.57 4.55
CA THR A 47 8.63 -11.60 4.95
C THR A 47 9.27 -10.54 5.83
N VAL A 48 9.22 -9.28 5.39
CA VAL A 48 9.59 -8.14 6.23
C VAL A 48 8.34 -7.70 6.99
N ARG A 49 8.45 -7.57 8.31
CA ARG A 49 7.36 -7.11 9.18
C ARG A 49 7.70 -5.74 9.74
N LEU A 50 6.76 -4.81 9.64
CA LEU A 50 6.83 -3.46 10.19
C LEU A 50 5.66 -3.29 11.17
N GLU A 51 5.93 -2.91 12.41
CA GLU A 51 4.88 -2.52 13.34
C GLU A 51 4.55 -1.05 13.11
N LEU A 52 3.29 -0.74 12.80
CA LEU A 52 2.81 0.61 12.59
C LEU A 52 1.84 0.99 13.71
N GLY A 53 2.29 1.87 14.61
CA GLY A 53 1.55 2.43 15.72
C GLY A 53 0.80 3.72 15.37
N ASP A 54 0.32 4.40 16.42
CA ASP A 54 -0.38 5.67 16.31
C ASP A 54 0.57 6.79 15.84
N GLY A 55 0.19 7.48 14.77
CA GLY A 55 0.97 8.56 14.18
C GLY A 55 2.05 8.10 13.20
N ASP A 56 2.26 6.79 13.04
CA ASP A 56 3.30 6.29 12.15
C ASP A 56 2.99 6.52 10.68
N LEU A 57 3.96 7.12 9.98
CA LEU A 57 3.93 7.39 8.56
C LEU A 57 4.83 6.38 7.83
N CYS A 58 4.23 5.57 6.96
CA CYS A 58 4.93 4.62 6.11
C CYS A 58 4.82 5.06 4.64
N THR A 59 5.94 5.12 3.93
CA THR A 59 5.96 5.37 2.49
C THR A 59 6.32 4.10 1.74
N MET A 60 5.58 3.83 0.67
CA MET A 60 5.91 2.79 -0.31
C MET A 60 6.40 3.49 -1.57
N GLU A 61 7.64 3.22 -1.95
CA GLU A 61 8.36 3.98 -2.98
C GLU A 61 9.04 3.07 -4.00
N GLY A 62 9.43 3.64 -5.15
CA GLY A 62 10.09 2.92 -6.21
C GLY A 62 9.14 1.90 -6.86
N MET A 63 9.67 0.73 -7.19
CA MET A 63 8.92 -0.34 -7.86
C MET A 63 8.29 -1.34 -6.87
N LEU A 64 7.98 -0.90 -5.64
CA LEU A 64 7.45 -1.76 -4.58
C LEU A 64 6.20 -2.51 -5.04
N GLN A 65 5.23 -1.83 -5.66
CA GLN A 65 3.97 -2.45 -6.10
C GLN A 65 4.14 -3.47 -7.24
N LYS A 66 5.29 -3.44 -7.93
CA LYS A 66 5.63 -4.44 -8.95
C LYS A 66 6.24 -5.70 -8.32
N HIS A 67 7.15 -5.52 -7.38
CA HIS A 67 8.03 -6.57 -6.87
C HIS A 67 7.60 -7.18 -5.54
N LEU A 68 6.83 -6.43 -4.75
CA LEU A 68 6.41 -6.81 -3.41
C LEU A 68 4.88 -6.80 -3.31
N GLN A 69 4.35 -7.75 -2.55
CA GLN A 69 3.00 -7.71 -2.03
C GLN A 69 3.07 -7.33 -0.55
N HIS A 70 2.02 -6.68 -0.07
CA HIS A 70 1.86 -6.37 1.33
C HIS A 70 0.53 -6.86 1.88
N ARG A 71 0.46 -7.04 3.20
CA ARG A 71 -0.76 -7.42 3.91
C ARG A 71 -0.81 -6.84 5.31
N VAL A 72 -2.01 -6.83 5.89
CA VAL A 72 -2.24 -6.60 7.31
C VAL A 72 -2.93 -7.84 7.87
N PRO A 73 -2.21 -8.75 8.55
CA PRO A 73 -2.75 -10.00 9.04
C PRO A 73 -3.82 -9.78 10.12
N ARG A 74 -4.65 -10.81 10.37
CA ARG A 74 -5.55 -10.80 11.53
C ARG A 74 -4.74 -11.09 12.77
N GLU A 75 -4.63 -10.11 13.63
CA GLU A 75 -4.08 -10.28 14.98
C GLU A 75 -5.21 -10.63 15.95
N HIS A 76 -4.97 -11.63 16.79
CA HIS A 76 -5.94 -12.10 17.79
C HIS A 76 -5.98 -11.19 19.02
N GLN A 77 -4.88 -10.48 19.30
CA GLN A 77 -4.77 -9.51 20.40
C GLN A 77 -4.63 -8.11 19.81
N VAL A 78 -5.77 -7.49 19.53
CA VAL A 78 -5.80 -6.12 19.02
C VAL A 78 -6.19 -5.15 20.13
N SER A 79 -5.32 -4.20 20.42
CA SER A 79 -5.45 -3.23 21.54
C SER A 79 -6.50 -2.14 21.35
N GLY A 80 -7.23 -2.15 20.23
CA GLY A 80 -8.25 -1.13 19.90
C GLY A 80 -8.48 -0.97 18.39
N PRO A 81 -9.31 0.00 17.97
CA PRO A 81 -9.52 0.33 16.56
C PRO A 81 -8.28 0.96 15.93
N ARG A 82 -8.13 0.78 14.62
CA ARG A 82 -7.08 1.41 13.79
C ARG A 82 -7.70 2.04 12.56
N ILE A 83 -7.31 3.27 12.25
CA ILE A 83 -7.62 3.97 11.00
C ILE A 83 -6.32 4.04 10.19
N ASN A 84 -6.40 3.76 8.90
CA ASN A 84 -5.27 3.92 7.98
C ASN A 84 -5.69 4.84 6.84
N LEU A 85 -4.98 5.93 6.69
CA LEU A 85 -5.19 6.90 5.61
C LEU A 85 -4.11 6.67 4.56
N THR A 86 -4.51 6.37 3.33
CA THR A 86 -3.59 6.05 2.24
C THR A 86 -3.75 7.06 1.11
N TRP A 87 -2.72 7.88 0.89
CA TRP A 87 -2.66 8.81 -0.23
C TRP A 87 -1.97 8.15 -1.42
N ARG A 88 -2.65 8.22 -2.57
CA ARG A 88 -2.19 7.69 -3.85
C ARG A 88 -2.34 8.76 -4.94
N TRP A 89 -1.48 8.69 -5.95
CA TRP A 89 -1.50 9.62 -7.08
C TRP A 89 -2.16 8.94 -8.28
N ILE A 90 -3.29 9.48 -8.71
CA ILE A 90 -3.92 9.04 -9.96
C ILE A 90 -3.12 9.64 -11.11
N VAL A 91 -2.54 8.77 -11.94
CA VAL A 91 -1.76 9.17 -13.12
C VAL A 91 -2.47 8.82 -14.42
N LYS A 92 -3.32 7.79 -14.42
CA LYS A 92 -4.18 7.44 -15.56
C LYS A 92 -5.61 7.87 -15.27
N HIS A 93 -6.00 9.01 -15.81
CA HIS A 93 -7.38 9.49 -15.75
C HIS A 93 -8.22 8.94 -16.91
N ALA A 94 -9.51 8.72 -16.66
CA ALA A 94 -10.48 8.45 -17.72
C ALA A 94 -10.67 9.68 -18.63
N PRO A 95 -11.04 9.51 -19.91
CA PRO A 95 -11.45 10.62 -20.76
C PRO A 95 -12.56 11.44 -20.11
N GLY A 96 -12.41 12.77 -20.04
CA GLY A 96 -13.37 13.68 -19.39
C GLY A 96 -13.26 13.79 -17.86
N CYS A 97 -12.25 13.18 -17.24
CA CYS A 97 -12.07 13.28 -15.78
C CYS A 97 -11.82 14.75 -15.35
N PRO A 98 -12.65 15.32 -14.45
CA PRO A 98 -12.52 16.70 -13.99
C PRO A 98 -11.26 16.93 -13.13
N LEU A 99 -10.66 15.85 -12.62
CA LEU A 99 -9.42 15.89 -11.83
C LEU A 99 -8.17 15.68 -12.70
N SER A 100 -8.31 15.47 -14.00
CA SER A 100 -7.14 15.32 -14.88
C SER A 100 -6.39 16.65 -14.97
N ARG A 101 -5.06 16.62 -15.03
CA ARG A 101 -4.23 17.85 -15.17
C ARG A 101 -4.60 18.72 -16.38
N ARG A 102 -5.32 18.17 -17.36
CA ARG A 102 -5.84 18.91 -18.52
C ARG A 102 -7.10 19.72 -18.22
N ALA A 103 -7.86 19.38 -17.18
CA ALA A 103 -9.12 20.03 -16.82
C ALA A 103 -8.95 21.38 -16.08
N PHE A 104 -7.73 21.68 -15.59
CA PHE A 104 -7.39 22.94 -14.92
C PHE A 104 -6.49 23.86 -15.78
N ARG A 105 -6.46 23.64 -17.10
CA ARG A 105 -5.90 24.57 -18.08
C ARG A 105 -7.03 25.11 -18.93
#